data_AF-V6JIF9-F1
#
_entry.id   AF-V6JIF9-F1
#
_cell.length_a   1.000
_cell.length_b   1.000
_cell.length_c   1.000
_cell.angle_alpha   90.00
_cell.angle_beta   90.00
_cell.angle_gamma   90.00
#
_symmetry.space_group_name_H-M   'P 1'
#
loop_
_entity.id
_entity.type
_entity.pdbx_description
1 polymer ?
#
loop_
_entity_poly.entity_id
_entity_poly.type
_entity_poly.pdbx_seq_one_letter_code
_entity_poly.pdbx_strand_id
1 'polypeptide(L)'
;MEVMASADALILATPTYHGGMSGLVKNALDYAEDLRGRRAPYFSGRPVGLIALAQGAQGGASALASLRTTVHALRGWPTPLGVAVDTSRTRFDPDGRCQDPHIQSQLEILASQLVDFASCRTVRSLPGANTEPAWA
;
A
#
# COMPACT_ATOMS: atom_id res chain seq x y z
N MET A 1 -2.34 -2.85 16.45
CA MET A 1 -1.11 -3.41 15.85
C MET A 1 -1.23 -4.85 15.38
N GLU A 2 -1.94 -5.74 16.09
CA GLU A 2 -2.03 -7.15 15.66
C GLU A 2 -2.64 -7.33 14.26
N VAL A 3 -3.69 -6.56 13.91
CA VAL A 3 -4.26 -6.55 12.54
C VAL A 3 -3.22 -6.16 11.49
N MET A 4 -2.36 -5.18 11.78
CA MET A 4 -1.27 -4.83 10.88
C MET A 4 -0.27 -5.97 10.81
N ALA A 5 0.08 -6.62 11.92
CA ALA A 5 1.06 -7.71 11.95
C ALA A 5 0.59 -8.97 11.20
N SER A 6 -0.70 -9.30 11.25
CA SER A 6 -1.28 -10.51 10.68
C SER A 6 -1.69 -10.39 9.22
N ALA A 7 -1.77 -9.18 8.67
CA ALA A 7 -2.24 -9.00 7.29
C ALA A 7 -1.19 -9.40 6.24
N ASP A 8 -1.62 -9.99 5.13
CA ASP A 8 -0.71 -10.41 4.05
C ASP A 8 -0.27 -9.25 3.15
N ALA A 9 -1.15 -8.25 3.00
CA ALA A 9 -0.94 -7.02 2.25
C ALA A 9 -1.49 -5.81 3.03
N LEU A 10 -1.12 -4.59 2.64
CA LEU A 10 -1.70 -3.35 3.18
C LEU A 10 -2.18 -2.44 2.04
N ILE A 11 -3.20 -1.63 2.32
CA ILE A 11 -3.54 -0.45 1.52
C ILE A 11 -3.43 0.77 2.41
N LEU A 12 -2.67 1.77 1.97
CA LEU A 12 -2.53 3.05 2.64
C LEU A 12 -3.20 4.13 1.79
N ALA A 13 -4.29 4.68 2.32
CA ALA A 13 -4.98 5.81 1.73
C ALA A 13 -4.79 7.06 2.60
N THR A 14 -4.45 8.19 1.99
CA THR A 14 -4.21 9.43 2.75
C THR A 14 -4.76 10.65 2.01
N PRO A 15 -5.44 11.58 2.70
CA PRO A 15 -5.62 12.92 2.18
C PRO A 15 -4.27 13.64 2.09
N THR A 16 -4.11 14.45 1.06
CA THR A 16 -2.92 15.27 0.84
C THR A 16 -3.05 16.59 1.59
N TYR A 17 -2.09 16.88 2.45
CA TYR A 17 -1.95 18.20 3.09
C TYR A 17 -0.56 18.75 2.84
N HIS A 18 -0.47 20.00 2.38
CA HIS A 18 0.79 20.70 2.09
C HIS A 18 1.79 19.89 1.24
N GLY A 19 1.27 19.12 0.27
CA GLY A 19 2.10 18.29 -0.63
C GLY A 19 2.59 16.98 -0.02
N GLY A 20 2.16 16.60 1.18
CA GLY A 20 2.52 15.33 1.82
C GLY A 20 1.32 14.48 2.19
N MET A 21 1.61 13.28 2.71
CA MET A 21 0.60 12.49 3.41
C MET A 21 0.08 13.24 4.64
N SER A 22 -1.14 12.92 5.07
CA SER A 22 -1.67 13.46 6.33
C SER A 22 -0.85 13.04 7.56
N GLY A 23 -0.74 13.95 8.53
CA GLY A 23 -0.10 13.69 9.82
C GLY A 23 -0.78 12.55 10.60
N LEU A 24 -2.09 12.36 10.42
CA LEU A 24 -2.84 11.25 11.02
C LEU A 24 -2.33 9.90 10.49
N VAL A 25 -2.21 9.76 9.16
CA VAL A 25 -1.68 8.53 8.56
C VAL A 25 -0.23 8.31 8.97
N LYS A 26 0.59 9.37 8.98
CA LYS A 26 1.99 9.25 9.42
C LYS A 26 2.09 8.78 10.88
N ASN A 27 1.30 9.35 11.77
CA ASN A 27 1.26 8.96 13.18
C ASN A 27 0.82 7.50 13.35
N ALA A 28 -0.19 7.06 12.60
CA ALA A 28 -0.61 5.66 12.62
C ALA A 28 0.51 4.70 12.14
N LEU A 29 1.28 5.11 11.13
CA LEU A 29 2.42 4.34 10.63
C LEU A 29 3.59 4.30 11.62
N ASP A 30 3.78 5.32 12.44
CA ASP A 30 4.84 5.37 13.44
C ASP A 30 4.67 4.31 14.56
N TYR A 31 3.43 3.89 14.83
CA TYR A 31 3.16 2.74 15.70
C TYR A 31 3.67 1.40 15.14
N ALA A 32 4.04 1.33 13.85
CA ALA A 32 4.72 0.14 13.31
C ALA A 32 6.03 -0.17 14.02
N GLU A 33 6.59 0.78 14.78
CA GLU A 33 7.73 0.56 15.68
C GLU A 33 7.51 -0.57 16.69
N ASP A 34 6.27 -0.81 17.12
CA ASP A 34 5.92 -1.95 17.98
C ASP A 34 6.21 -3.31 17.32
N LEU A 35 6.32 -3.35 15.98
CA LEU A 35 6.58 -4.56 15.21
C LEU A 35 8.08 -4.84 15.01
N ARG A 36 8.99 -3.95 15.44
CA ARG A 36 10.43 -4.04 15.16
C ARG A 36 11.08 -5.35 15.60
N GLY A 37 10.59 -5.95 16.69
CA GLY A 37 11.14 -7.17 17.29
C GLY A 37 10.55 -8.48 16.75
N ARG A 38 9.58 -8.42 15.84
CA ARG A 38 8.97 -9.63 15.28
C ARG A 38 9.90 -10.28 14.24
N ARG A 39 9.67 -11.58 13.97
CA ARG A 39 10.44 -12.35 12.96
C ARG A 39 10.48 -11.66 11.58
N ALA A 40 9.38 -11.02 11.20
CA ALA A 40 9.30 -10.12 10.05
C ALA A 40 8.99 -8.71 10.56
N PRO A 41 10.01 -7.85 10.78
CA PRO A 41 9.80 -6.51 11.31
C PRO A 41 8.96 -5.62 10.39
N TYR A 42 8.19 -4.70 10.96
CA TYR A 42 7.43 -3.69 10.20
C TYR A 42 6.56 -4.31 9.08
N PHE A 43 6.78 -3.92 7.81
CA PHE A 43 6.09 -4.43 6.63
C PHE A 43 6.97 -5.38 5.80
N SER A 44 8.00 -5.98 6.41
CA SER A 44 8.99 -6.78 5.69
C SER A 44 8.35 -7.84 4.78
N GLY A 45 8.65 -7.72 3.48
CA GLY A 45 8.21 -8.66 2.45
C GLY A 45 6.74 -8.53 2.04
N ARG A 46 6.01 -7.51 2.52
CA ARG A 46 4.57 -7.36 2.23
C ARG A 46 4.33 -6.32 1.15
N PRO A 47 3.40 -6.58 0.21
CA PRO A 47 2.99 -5.59 -0.76
C PRO A 47 2.10 -4.53 -0.10
N VAL A 48 2.26 -3.27 -0.52
CA VAL A 48 1.54 -2.11 0.01
C VAL A 48 1.00 -1.25 -1.11
N GLY A 49 -0.32 -1.11 -1.18
CA GLY A 49 -1.01 -0.28 -2.18
C GLY A 49 -1.12 1.14 -1.68
N LEU A 50 -0.90 2.11 -2.56
CA LEU A 50 -0.86 3.53 -2.19
C LEU A 50 -1.98 4.31 -2.88
N ILE A 51 -2.76 5.04 -2.09
CA ILE A 51 -3.84 5.91 -2.56
C ILE A 51 -3.64 7.30 -1.95
N ALA A 52 -3.64 8.33 -2.78
CA ALA A 52 -3.60 9.73 -2.34
C ALA A 52 -4.88 10.44 -2.77
N LEU A 53 -5.51 11.16 -1.84
CA LEU A 53 -6.70 11.98 -2.10
C LEU A 53 -6.28 13.45 -2.08
N ALA A 54 -6.37 14.12 -3.23
CA ALA A 54 -5.94 15.51 -3.37
C ALA A 54 -6.96 16.35 -4.14
N GLN A 55 -6.79 17.66 -4.11
CA GLN A 55 -7.39 18.57 -5.08
C GLN A 55 -6.26 19.02 -6.02
N GLY A 56 -6.17 18.38 -7.18
CA GLY A 56 -5.11 18.60 -8.18
C GLY A 56 -4.01 17.54 -8.21
N ALA A 57 -3.47 17.34 -9.42
CA ALA A 57 -2.52 16.26 -9.72
C ALA A 57 -1.19 16.37 -8.96
N GLN A 58 -0.66 17.59 -8.80
CA GLN A 58 0.63 17.80 -8.11
C GLN A 58 0.59 17.34 -6.65
N GLY A 59 -0.50 17.64 -5.93
CA GLY A 59 -0.67 17.21 -4.55
C GLY A 59 -0.79 15.70 -4.42
N GLY A 60 -1.54 15.06 -5.32
CA GLY A 60 -1.66 13.60 -5.36
C GLY A 60 -0.31 12.92 -5.61
N ALA A 61 0.44 13.38 -6.61
CA ALA A 61 1.76 12.84 -6.93
C ALA A 61 2.76 12.98 -5.77
N SER A 62 2.81 14.15 -5.12
CA SER A 62 3.72 14.39 -4.00
C SER A 62 3.37 13.56 -2.76
N ALA A 63 2.08 13.39 -2.45
CA ALA A 63 1.65 12.52 -1.35
C ALA A 63 1.94 11.03 -1.63
N LEU A 64 1.76 10.56 -2.87
CA LEU A 64 2.17 9.22 -3.28
C LEU A 64 3.68 9.01 -3.13
N ALA A 65 4.50 10.00 -3.52
CA ALA A 65 5.94 9.93 -3.32
C ALA A 65 6.31 9.86 -1.83
N SER A 66 5.69 10.67 -0.98
CA SER A 66 5.88 10.66 0.47
C SER A 66 5.49 9.31 1.10
N LEU A 67 4.35 8.74 0.70
CA LEU A 67 3.92 7.41 1.13
C LEU A 67 4.92 6.35 0.68
N ARG A 68 5.36 6.38 -0.58
CA ARG A 68 6.32 5.42 -1.14
C ARG A 68 7.63 5.42 -0.36
N THR A 69 8.18 6.59 -0.06
CA THR A 69 9.38 6.72 0.78
C THR A 69 9.18 6.12 2.17
N THR A 70 8.03 6.39 2.80
CA THR A 70 7.72 5.87 4.13
C THR A 70 7.54 4.35 4.14
N VAL A 71 6.87 3.80 3.13
CA VAL A 71 6.70 2.34 2.99
C VAL A 71 8.05 1.65 2.81
N HIS A 72 8.95 2.20 2.00
CA HIS A 72 10.31 1.68 1.87
C HIS A 72 11.08 1.72 3.20
N ALA A 73 10.97 2.82 3.96
CA ALA A 73 11.58 2.92 5.29
C ALA A 73 11.03 1.85 6.26
N LEU A 74 9.74 1.51 6.14
CA LEU A 74 9.08 0.42 6.87
C LEU A 74 9.28 -0.96 6.24
N ARG A 75 10.22 -1.10 5.28
CA ARG A 75 10.60 -2.36 4.62
C ARG A 75 9.49 -3.04 3.81
N GLY A 76 8.45 -2.29 3.48
CA GLY A 76 7.35 -2.74 2.62
C GLY A 76 7.69 -2.63 1.13
N TRP A 77 6.90 -3.31 0.31
CA TRP A 77 6.97 -3.29 -1.15
C TRP A 77 5.82 -2.48 -1.72
N PRO A 78 5.99 -1.18 -2.01
CA PRO A 78 4.93 -0.38 -2.59
C PRO A 78 4.66 -0.88 -4.02
N THR A 79 3.38 -1.04 -4.36
CA THR A 79 2.96 -1.45 -5.71
C THR A 79 3.50 -0.49 -6.78
N PRO A 80 3.75 -0.97 -8.02
CA PRO A 80 4.14 -0.09 -9.13
C PRO A 80 3.10 1.01 -9.37
N LEU A 81 1.82 0.64 -9.41
CA LEU A 81 0.72 1.60 -9.51
C LEU A 81 0.45 2.22 -8.13
N GLY A 82 0.36 3.54 -8.08
CA GLY A 82 -0.26 4.29 -6.99
C GLY A 82 -1.39 5.14 -7.55
N VAL A 83 -2.50 5.26 -6.81
CA VAL A 83 -3.71 5.91 -7.32
C VAL A 83 -3.86 7.29 -6.69
N ALA A 84 -3.86 8.32 -7.52
CA ALA A 84 -4.17 9.69 -7.10
C ALA A 84 -5.61 10.02 -7.47
N VAL A 85 -6.45 10.21 -6.46
CA VAL A 85 -7.87 10.55 -6.63
C VAL A 85 -8.05 12.05 -6.50
N ASP A 86 -8.54 12.69 -7.56
CA ASP A 86 -8.96 14.08 -7.50
C ASP A 86 -10.34 14.17 -6.84
N THR A 87 -10.35 14.59 -5.57
CA THR A 87 -11.55 14.71 -4.73
C THR A 87 -12.52 15.79 -5.22
N SER A 88 -12.08 16.74 -6.06
CA SER A 88 -12.99 17.75 -6.62
C SER A 88 -13.90 17.15 -7.70
N ARG A 89 -13.42 16.13 -8.42
CA ARG A 89 -14.10 15.51 -9.58
C ARG A 89 -14.65 14.12 -9.29
N THR A 90 -13.91 13.31 -8.52
CA THR A 90 -14.25 11.92 -8.26
C THR A 90 -15.32 11.83 -7.18
N ARG A 91 -16.32 10.98 -7.38
CA ARG A 91 -17.38 10.69 -6.41
C ARG A 91 -17.47 9.18 -6.22
N PHE A 92 -17.92 8.78 -5.05
CA PHE A 92 -18.25 7.40 -4.72
C PHE A 92 -19.73 7.34 -4.37
N ASP A 93 -20.41 6.28 -4.79
CA ASP A 93 -21.79 6.04 -4.39
C ASP A 93 -21.89 5.45 -2.98
N PRO A 94 -23.11 5.30 -2.42
CA PRO A 94 -23.29 4.71 -1.09
C PRO A 94 -22.81 3.26 -0.97
N ASP A 95 -22.70 2.53 -2.09
CA ASP A 95 -22.15 1.16 -2.12
C ASP A 95 -20.61 1.15 -2.19
N GLY A 96 -19.98 2.33 -2.23
CA GLY A 96 -18.55 2.50 -2.30
C GLY A 96 -17.95 2.33 -3.70
N ARG A 97 -18.77 2.30 -4.76
CA ARG A 97 -18.26 2.25 -6.15
C ARG A 97 -17.81 3.62 -6.59
N CYS A 98 -16.64 3.68 -7.23
CA CYS A 98 -16.15 4.91 -7.84
C CYS A 98 -16.96 5.21 -9.11
N GLN A 99 -17.50 6.43 -9.17
CA GLN A 99 -18.28 6.91 -10.32
C GLN A 99 -17.40 7.40 -11.47
N ASP A 100 -16.08 7.48 -11.27
CA ASP A 100 -15.10 7.73 -12.31
C ASP A 100 -14.54 6.37 -12.80
N PRO A 101 -14.87 5.92 -14.04
CA PRO A 101 -14.43 4.63 -14.54
C PRO A 101 -12.91 4.48 -14.63
N HIS A 102 -12.18 5.58 -14.82
CA HIS A 102 -10.72 5.56 -14.88
C HIS A 102 -10.14 5.27 -13.50
N ILE A 103 -10.61 5.98 -12.47
CA ILE A 103 -10.18 5.76 -11.09
C ILE A 103 -10.61 4.37 -10.61
N GLN A 104 -11.84 3.93 -10.94
CA GLN A 104 -12.30 2.58 -10.62
C GLN A 104 -11.35 1.51 -11.18
N SER A 105 -10.99 1.62 -12.47
CA SER A 105 -10.07 0.68 -13.11
C SER A 105 -8.68 0.70 -12.46
N GLN A 106 -8.16 1.87 -12.10
CA GLN A 106 -6.88 1.98 -11.39
C GLN A 106 -6.92 1.31 -10.00
N LEU A 107 -8.02 1.47 -9.25
CA LEU A 107 -8.21 0.81 -7.96
C LEU A 107 -8.28 -0.71 -8.11
N GLU A 108 -8.93 -1.21 -9.15
CA GLU A 108 -8.98 -2.64 -9.47
C GLU A 108 -7.60 -3.21 -9.82
N ILE A 109 -6.81 -2.49 -10.64
CA ILE A 109 -5.43 -2.89 -10.96
C ILE A 109 -4.57 -2.91 -9.70
N LEU A 110 -4.68 -1.88 -8.86
CA LEU A 110 -3.97 -1.81 -7.58
C LEU A 110 -4.31 -3.03 -6.71
N ALA A 111 -5.60 -3.36 -6.58
CA ALA A 111 -6.06 -4.51 -5.81
C ALA A 111 -5.53 -5.84 -6.38
N SER A 112 -5.57 -6.03 -7.70
CA SER A 112 -4.99 -7.21 -8.36
C SER A 112 -3.51 -7.37 -8.04
N GLN A 113 -2.72 -6.30 -8.17
CA GLN A 113 -1.28 -6.32 -7.88
C GLN A 113 -0.98 -6.75 -6.43
N LEU A 114 -1.82 -6.33 -5.47
CA LEU A 114 -1.67 -6.75 -4.08
C LEU A 114 -1.99 -8.23 -3.87
N VAL A 115 -3.11 -8.70 -4.44
CA VAL A 115 -3.55 -10.10 -4.32
C VAL A 115 -2.53 -11.03 -4.97
N ASP A 116 -2.06 -10.71 -6.17
CA ASP A 116 -1.10 -11.51 -6.92
C ASP A 116 0.23 -11.63 -6.15
N PHE A 117 0.74 -10.50 -5.64
CA PHE A 117 1.99 -10.47 -4.90
C PHE A 117 1.87 -11.23 -3.57
N ALA A 118 0.79 -10.99 -2.81
CA ALA A 118 0.56 -11.67 -1.54
C ALA A 118 0.45 -13.19 -1.74
N SER A 119 -0.28 -13.63 -2.76
CA SER A 119 -0.45 -15.05 -3.10
C SER A 119 0.89 -15.71 -3.47
N CYS A 120 1.71 -15.07 -4.30
CA CYS A 120 3.04 -15.58 -4.66
C CYS A 120 3.96 -15.75 -3.44
N ARG A 121 3.89 -14.82 -2.48
CA ARG A 121 4.67 -14.91 -1.25
C ARG A 121 4.24 -16.05 -0.35
N THR A 122 2.93 -16.25 -0.19
CA THR A 122 2.39 -17.34 0.64
C THR A 122 2.90 -18.69 0.12
N VAL A 123 2.87 -18.89 -1.19
CA VAL A 123 3.40 -20.11 -1.84
C VAL A 123 4.89 -20.32 -1.50
N ARG A 124 5.70 -19.26 -1.56
CA ARG A 124 7.15 -19.34 -1.26
C ARG A 124 7.47 -19.54 0.23
N SER A 125 6.51 -19.25 1.12
CA SER A 125 6.66 -19.45 2.57
C SER A 125 6.39 -20.88 3.03
N LEU A 126 5.87 -21.75 2.15
CA LEU A 126 5.60 -23.16 2.44
C LEU A 126 6.90 -23.96 2.57
N PRO A 127 7.02 -24.88 3.55
CA PRO A 127 8.17 -25.76 3.68
C PRO A 127 8.30 -26.64 2.43
N GLY A 128 9.39 -26.48 1.69
CA GLY A 128 9.68 -27.19 0.42
C GLY A 128 9.78 -26.30 -0.83
N ALA A 129 9.28 -25.06 -0.79
CA ALA A 129 9.37 -24.13 -1.92
C ALA A 129 10.77 -23.48 -2.10
N ASN A 130 11.68 -23.75 -1.17
CA ASN A 130 13.02 -23.16 -1.08
C ASN A 130 14.12 -24.20 -1.36
N THR A 131 13.86 -25.17 -2.25
CA THR A 131 14.94 -26.00 -2.81
C THR A 131 15.84 -25.11 -3.65
N GLU A 132 17.13 -25.05 -3.30
CA GLU A 132 18.14 -24.37 -4.10
C GLU A 132 18.07 -24.85 -5.55
N PRO A 133 18.28 -23.95 -6.52
CA PRO A 133 18.32 -24.38 -7.91
C PRO A 133 19.48 -25.37 -8.08
N ALA A 134 19.26 -26.44 -8.85
CA ALA A 134 20.20 -27.56 -9.03
C ALA A 134 21.55 -27.22 -9.69
N TRP A 135 21.90 -25.93 -9.73
CA TRP A 135 23.16 -25.41 -10.25
C TRP A 135 23.99 -24.64 -9.22
N ALA A 136 23.53 -24.51 -7.97
CA ALA A 136 24.36 -24.05 -6.84
C ALA A 136 25.25 -25.20 -6.33
#